data_AF-A0A536EH77-F1
#
_entry.id   AF-A0A536EH77-F1
#
_cell.length_a   1.000
_cell.length_b   1.000
_cell.length_c   1.000
_cell.angle_alpha   90.00
_cell.angle_beta   90.00
_cell.angle_gamma   90.00
#
_symmetry.space_group_name_H-M   'P 1'
#
loop_
_entity.id
_entity.type
_entity.pdbx_description
1 polymer ?
#
loop_
_entity_poly.entity_id
_entity_poly.type
_entity_poly.pdbx_seq_one_letter_code
_entity_poly.pdbx_strand_id
1 'polypeptide(L)'
;MRRLLIAGGGVAAVFVLQAIPAFACGGLVAPDGDVRLDKATTFVAWRGGVEHYVTSFAYSGTSADVGWIVPLPAIPTSIQPAGRWTLQRLEREFNPPKVLALDAGSAVPAAAPAIVIEQVQVEALDITVLKGS
;
A
#
# COMPACT_ATOMS: atom_id res chain seq x y z
N MET A 1 -38.99 -12.87 -19.72
CA MET A 1 -38.06 -13.46 -18.73
C MET A 1 -36.62 -13.62 -19.24
N ARG A 2 -36.38 -14.00 -20.50
CA ARG A 2 -35.02 -14.17 -21.07
C ARG A 2 -34.20 -12.88 -21.26
N ARG A 3 -34.85 -11.70 -21.31
CA ARG A 3 -34.21 -10.37 -21.38
C ARG A 3 -33.72 -9.85 -20.02
N LEU A 4 -34.35 -10.27 -18.93
CA LEU A 4 -33.95 -9.89 -17.56
C LEU A 4 -32.70 -10.63 -17.10
N LEU A 5 -32.46 -11.83 -17.64
CA LEU A 5 -31.26 -12.63 -17.35
C LEU A 5 -29.98 -12.05 -17.98
N ILE A 6 -30.11 -11.27 -19.07
CA ILE A 6 -28.95 -10.63 -19.74
C ILE A 6 -28.52 -9.36 -18.98
N ALA A 7 -29.48 -8.63 -18.40
CA ALA A 7 -29.20 -7.43 -17.61
C ALA A 7 -28.55 -7.75 -16.25
N GLY A 8 -28.92 -8.87 -15.61
CA GLY A 8 -28.30 -9.31 -14.34
C GLY A 8 -26.86 -9.83 -14.50
N GLY A 9 -26.56 -10.50 -15.63
CA GLY A 9 -25.22 -11.03 -15.90
C GLY A 9 -24.17 -9.96 -16.16
N GLY A 10 -24.55 -8.85 -16.81
CA GLY A 10 -23.64 -7.74 -17.07
C GLY A 10 -23.23 -6.97 -15.81
N VAL A 11 -24.14 -6.80 -14.85
CA VAL A 11 -23.85 -6.09 -13.59
C VAL A 11 -22.93 -6.91 -12.70
N ALA A 12 -23.10 -8.24 -12.63
CA ALA A 12 -22.21 -9.11 -11.88
C ALA A 12 -20.79 -9.16 -12.48
N ALA A 13 -20.65 -9.10 -13.81
CA ALA A 13 -19.36 -9.09 -14.48
C ALA A 13 -18.54 -7.81 -14.21
N VAL A 14 -19.20 -6.68 -13.93
CA VAL A 14 -18.52 -5.40 -13.64
C VAL A 14 -17.93 -5.37 -12.22
N PHE A 15 -18.50 -6.10 -11.26
CA PHE A 15 -17.98 -6.15 -9.89
C PHE A 15 -16.67 -6.94 -9.75
N VAL A 16 -16.43 -7.94 -10.60
CA VAL A 16 -15.23 -8.80 -10.51
C VAL A 16 -13.96 -8.06 -10.98
N LEU A 17 -14.08 -6.96 -11.72
CA LEU A 17 -12.95 -6.18 -12.23
C LEU A 17 -12.42 -5.12 -11.26
N GLN A 18 -12.99 -5.01 -10.05
CA GLN A 18 -12.51 -4.10 -9.01
C GLN A 18 -11.51 -4.82 -8.09
N ALA A 19 -10.50 -5.47 -8.67
CA ALA A 19 -9.31 -5.86 -7.93
C ALA A 19 -8.52 -4.58 -7.60
N ILE A 20 -9.03 -3.81 -6.64
CA ILE A 20 -8.41 -2.56 -6.19
C ILE A 20 -7.20 -2.98 -5.35
N PRO A 21 -5.96 -2.58 -5.70
CA PRO A 21 -4.83 -2.66 -4.79
C PRO A 21 -4.99 -1.56 -3.73
N ALA A 22 -6.08 -1.60 -2.96
CA ALA A 22 -6.41 -0.61 -1.94
C ALA A 22 -5.55 -0.78 -0.68
N PHE A 23 -4.92 -1.95 -0.51
CA PHE A 23 -4.12 -2.27 0.67
C PHE A 23 -2.67 -1.83 0.56
N ALA A 24 -2.21 -1.29 -0.57
CA ALA A 24 -0.82 -0.82 -0.72
C ALA A 24 -0.62 0.67 -0.35
N CYS A 25 -1.71 1.37 -0.01
CA CYS A 25 -1.70 2.77 0.40
C CYS A 25 -1.17 2.87 1.83
N GLY A 26 0.04 3.41 2.00
CA GLY A 26 0.59 3.72 3.31
C GLY A 26 0.49 5.20 3.66
N GLY A 27 0.82 5.51 4.92
CA GLY A 27 0.83 6.86 5.47
C GLY A 27 2.17 7.17 6.13
N LEU A 28 2.67 8.39 5.88
CA LEU A 28 3.80 8.94 6.60
C LEU A 28 3.31 9.54 7.92
N VAL A 29 4.00 9.23 9.01
CA VAL A 29 3.70 9.70 10.36
C VAL A 29 4.95 10.39 10.91
N ALA A 30 4.78 11.59 11.44
CA ALA A 30 5.83 12.36 12.12
C ALA A 30 5.26 12.97 13.41
N PRO A 31 6.08 13.18 14.46
CA PRO A 31 5.62 13.65 15.76
C PRO A 31 4.83 14.97 15.73
N ASP A 32 5.29 15.95 14.95
CA ASP A 32 4.79 17.33 15.01
C ASP A 32 4.13 17.80 13.70
N GLY A 33 3.96 16.91 12.72
CA GLY A 33 3.34 17.23 11.43
C GLY A 33 4.18 18.17 10.53
N ASP A 34 5.44 18.38 10.87
CA ASP A 34 6.42 19.19 10.13
C ASP A 34 6.94 18.50 8.85
N VAL A 35 6.59 17.23 8.67
CA VAL A 35 6.99 16.42 7.52
C VAL A 35 5.86 16.30 6.51
N ARG A 36 6.20 16.47 5.23
CA ARG A 36 5.31 16.34 4.09
C ARG A 36 5.76 15.17 3.23
N LEU A 37 4.82 14.29 2.91
CA LEU A 37 5.06 13.23 1.94
C LEU A 37 5.13 13.85 0.54
N ASP A 38 6.30 13.78 -0.10
CA ASP A 38 6.50 14.28 -1.46
C ASP A 38 6.02 13.25 -2.48
N LYS A 39 6.38 11.98 -2.26
CA LYS A 39 5.96 10.86 -3.11
C LYS A 39 5.97 9.55 -2.36
N ALA A 40 4.98 8.70 -2.59
CA ALA A 40 5.01 7.28 -2.24
C ALA A 40 4.69 6.45 -3.48
N THR A 41 5.40 5.34 -3.64
CA THR A 41 5.16 4.36 -4.70
C THR A 41 5.29 2.97 -4.10
N THR A 42 4.26 2.16 -4.26
CA THR A 42 4.27 0.76 -3.86
C THR A 42 4.10 -0.09 -5.10
N PHE A 43 5.02 -1.02 -5.30
CA PHE A 43 4.94 -2.05 -6.32
C PHE A 43 4.51 -3.36 -5.65
N VAL A 44 3.46 -3.97 -6.19
CA VAL A 44 2.94 -5.27 -5.74
C VAL A 44 3.11 -6.26 -6.88
N ALA A 45 3.73 -7.40 -6.60
CA ALA A 45 3.93 -8.45 -7.60
C ALA A 45 3.71 -9.83 -7.01
N TRP A 46 3.08 -10.70 -7.78
CA TRP A 46 2.89 -12.09 -7.42
C TRP A 46 3.95 -12.97 -8.11
N ARG A 47 4.75 -13.71 -7.34
CA ARG A 47 5.76 -14.65 -7.86
C ARG A 47 5.84 -15.87 -6.97
N GLY A 48 5.76 -17.06 -7.58
CA GLY A 48 5.96 -18.32 -6.87
C GLY A 48 4.99 -18.59 -5.72
N GLY A 49 3.76 -18.05 -5.78
CA GLY A 49 2.77 -18.19 -4.71
C GLY A 49 2.93 -17.19 -3.57
N VAL A 50 3.86 -16.23 -3.68
CA VAL A 50 4.08 -15.18 -2.69
C VAL A 50 3.81 -13.81 -3.32
N GLU A 51 3.13 -12.95 -2.56
CA GLU A 51 2.94 -11.56 -2.91
C GLU A 51 4.09 -10.71 -2.34
N HIS A 52 4.78 -10.00 -3.22
CA HIS A 52 5.88 -9.13 -2.87
C HIS A 52 5.40 -7.68 -2.86
N TYR A 53 5.63 -7.01 -1.75
CA TYR A 53 5.37 -5.59 -1.57
C TYR A 53 6.70 -4.85 -1.50
N VAL A 54 6.92 -3.93 -2.43
CA VAL A 54 8.10 -3.07 -2.44
C VAL A 54 7.64 -1.63 -2.41
N THR A 55 8.01 -0.91 -1.36
CA THR A 55 7.58 0.48 -1.16
C THR A 55 8.78 1.41 -1.14
N SER A 56 8.68 2.50 -1.89
CA SER A 56 9.60 3.64 -1.81
C SER A 56 8.80 4.89 -1.48
N PHE A 57 9.30 5.72 -0.57
CA PHE A 57 8.72 7.01 -0.26
C PHE A 57 9.81 8.07 -0.16
N ALA A 58 9.43 9.31 -0.47
CA ALA A 58 10.24 10.50 -0.35
C ALA A 58 9.43 11.54 0.42
N TYR A 59 10.10 12.27 1.30
CA TYR A 59 9.47 13.27 2.15
C TYR A 59 10.40 14.46 2.30
N SER A 60 9.80 15.60 2.63
CA SER A 60 10.47 16.84 2.96
C SER A 60 10.03 17.29 4.36
N GLY A 61 10.96 17.83 5.15
CA GLY A 61 10.69 18.21 6.53
C GLY A 61 11.96 18.36 7.35
N THR A 62 11.80 18.75 8.62
CA THR A 62 12.92 18.99 9.55
C THR A 62 13.11 17.87 10.56
N SER A 63 12.08 17.07 10.83
CA SER A 63 12.15 15.90 11.70
C SER A 63 12.99 14.78 11.09
N ALA A 64 13.92 14.25 11.88
CA ALA A 64 14.64 13.01 11.57
C ALA A 64 13.83 11.75 11.95
N ASP A 65 12.87 11.89 12.87
CA ASP A 65 12.04 10.80 13.37
C ASP A 65 10.74 10.73 12.57
N VAL A 66 10.72 9.88 11.55
CA VAL A 66 9.56 9.64 10.70
C VAL A 66 9.26 8.15 10.59
N GLY A 67 7.98 7.81 10.58
CA GLY A 67 7.49 6.46 10.37
C GLY A 67 6.69 6.34 9.08
N TRP A 68 6.77 5.19 8.42
CA TRP A 68 5.88 4.83 7.32
C TRP A 68 5.04 3.62 7.74
N ILE A 69 3.72 3.78 7.72
CA ILE A 69 2.77 2.72 8.07
C ILE A 69 2.07 2.27 6.79
N VAL A 70 2.14 0.97 6.49
CA VAL A 70 1.42 0.37 5.37
C VAL A 70 0.57 -0.79 5.88
N PRO A 71 -0.75 -0.79 5.63
CA PRO A 71 -1.58 -1.95 5.94
C PRO A 71 -1.19 -3.10 5.01
N LEU A 72 -1.08 -4.32 5.54
CA LEU A 72 -0.87 -5.51 4.72
C LEU A 72 -2.06 -6.46 4.92
N PRO A 73 -2.46 -7.21 3.88
CA PRO A 73 -3.60 -8.14 3.99
C PRO A 73 -3.31 -9.32 4.93
N ALA A 74 -2.04 -9.61 5.19
CA ALA A 74 -1.59 -10.68 6.07
C ALA A 74 -0.25 -10.31 6.74
N ILE A 75 0.13 -11.10 7.74
CA ILE A 75 1.45 -11.00 8.37
C ILE A 75 2.53 -11.35 7.32
N PRO A 76 3.55 -10.49 7.13
CA PRO A 76 4.61 -10.76 6.17
C PRO A 76 5.38 -12.02 6.54
N THR A 77 5.74 -12.83 5.55
CA THR A 77 6.55 -14.04 5.74
C THR A 77 8.04 -13.74 5.81
N SER A 78 8.50 -12.65 5.17
CA SER A 78 9.84 -12.12 5.38
C SER A 78 9.96 -10.66 4.99
N ILE A 79 10.94 -9.98 5.57
CA ILE A 79 11.18 -8.54 5.43
C ILE A 79 12.67 -8.35 5.08
N GLN A 80 12.96 -7.72 3.95
CA GLN A 80 14.32 -7.55 3.44
C GLN A 80 14.47 -6.25 2.65
N PRO A 81 15.71 -5.77 2.46
CA PRO A 81 15.96 -4.70 1.51
C PRO A 81 15.49 -5.10 0.11
N ALA A 82 14.61 -4.30 -0.48
CA ALA A 82 14.37 -4.34 -1.91
C ALA A 82 15.46 -3.49 -2.57
N GLY A 83 16.28 -4.10 -3.43
CA GLY A 83 17.51 -3.47 -3.96
C GLY A 83 17.35 -2.04 -4.49
N ARG A 84 18.47 -1.36 -4.76
CA ARG A 84 18.54 0.10 -4.99
C ARG A 84 17.91 0.65 -6.29
N TRP A 85 17.00 -0.08 -6.92
CA TRP A 85 16.31 0.34 -8.14
C TRP A 85 15.20 1.34 -7.83
N THR A 86 14.95 2.30 -8.73
CA THR A 86 13.91 3.31 -8.53
C THR A 86 12.56 2.78 -9.01
N LEU A 87 11.62 2.59 -8.07
CA LEU A 87 10.26 2.15 -8.40
C LEU A 87 9.59 3.09 -9.40
N GLN A 88 9.91 4.39 -9.36
CA GLN A 88 9.36 5.39 -10.27
C GLN A 88 9.80 5.21 -11.72
N ARG A 89 10.95 4.55 -11.97
CA ARG A 89 11.35 4.16 -13.32
C ARG A 89 10.60 2.91 -13.75
N LEU A 90 10.52 1.90 -12.87
CA LEU A 90 9.78 0.67 -13.17
C LEU A 90 8.31 0.99 -13.46
N GLU A 91 7.67 1.82 -12.64
CA GLU A 91 6.32 2.31 -12.83
C GLU A 91 6.13 2.89 -14.23
N ARG A 92 7.03 3.78 -14.67
CA ARG A 92 6.95 4.40 -16.01
C ARG A 92 7.15 3.40 -17.15
N GLU A 93 7.98 2.39 -16.96
CA GLU A 93 8.25 1.36 -17.98
C GLU A 93 7.09 0.37 -18.12
N PHE A 94 6.48 -0.02 -17.00
CA PHE A 94 5.42 -1.04 -16.98
C PHE A 94 4.00 -0.45 -17.09
N ASN A 95 3.82 0.81 -16.73
CA ASN A 95 2.53 1.48 -16.76
C ASN A 95 2.71 2.98 -17.07
N PRO A 96 2.75 3.38 -18.36
CA PRO A 96 2.91 4.78 -18.73
C PRO A 96 1.82 5.63 -18.08
N PRO A 97 2.15 6.85 -17.59
CA PRO A 97 1.28 7.61 -16.72
C PRO A 97 -0.09 7.87 -17.37
N LYS A 98 -1.14 7.34 -16.76
CA LYS A 98 -2.53 7.67 -17.06
C LYS A 98 -3.02 8.63 -15.97
N VAL A 99 -3.55 9.79 -16.38
CA VAL A 99 -4.09 10.78 -15.45
C VAL A 99 -5.40 10.23 -14.87
N LEU A 100 -5.42 9.92 -13.57
CA LEU A 100 -6.61 9.50 -12.84
C LEU A 100 -6.85 10.46 -11.67
N ALA A 101 -8.07 11.00 -11.59
CA ALA A 101 -8.50 11.85 -10.49
C ALA A 101 -8.88 10.96 -9.30
N LEU A 102 -8.31 11.25 -8.12
CA LEU A 102 -8.69 10.58 -6.87
C LEU A 102 -9.85 11.34 -6.21
N ASP A 103 -10.95 10.64 -5.95
CA ASP A 103 -11.97 11.07 -5.01
C ASP A 103 -11.55 10.69 -3.58
N ALA A 104 -11.69 11.64 -2.66
CA ALA A 104 -11.33 11.49 -1.26
C ALA A 104 -12.53 11.10 -0.40
N GLY A 105 -12.36 10.09 0.46
CA GLY A 105 -13.11 9.98 1.71
C GLY A 105 -13.72 8.62 2.01
N SER A 106 -13.19 7.95 3.04
CA SER A 106 -13.92 6.95 3.81
C SER A 106 -13.42 7.05 5.26
N ALA A 107 -14.34 7.12 6.22
CA ALA A 107 -14.00 7.19 7.64
C ALA A 107 -13.53 5.82 8.13
N VAL A 108 -12.38 5.80 8.84
CA VAL A 108 -11.81 4.60 9.45
C VAL A 108 -12.38 4.44 10.87
N PRO A 109 -12.95 3.29 11.24
CA PRO A 109 -13.44 3.06 12.60
C PRO A 109 -12.28 3.03 13.61
N ALA A 110 -12.56 3.37 14.87
CA ALA A 110 -11.56 3.36 15.94
C ALA A 110 -11.03 1.94 16.19
N ALA A 111 -9.71 1.78 16.09
CA ALA A 111 -9.04 0.49 16.20
C ALA A 111 -8.80 0.07 17.66
N ALA A 112 -8.98 -1.22 17.93
CA ALA A 112 -8.55 -1.87 19.16
C ALA A 112 -7.00 -2.01 19.19
N PRO A 113 -6.38 -2.24 20.37
CA PRO A 113 -4.93 -2.12 20.53
C PRO A 113 -4.17 -3.10 19.63
N ALA A 114 -3.17 -2.59 18.91
CA ALA A 114 -2.33 -3.39 18.05
C ALA A 114 -1.35 -4.26 18.84
N ILE A 115 -1.10 -5.47 18.34
CA ILE A 115 -0.13 -6.42 18.93
C ILE A 115 1.14 -6.38 18.08
N VAL A 116 2.30 -6.19 18.73
CA VAL A 116 3.61 -6.31 18.08
C VAL A 116 3.92 -7.78 17.83
N ILE A 117 4.12 -8.15 16.57
CA ILE A 117 4.40 -9.52 16.15
C ILE A 117 5.91 -9.74 15.97
N GLU A 118 6.58 -8.78 15.34
CA GLU A 118 7.99 -8.88 14.97
C GLU A 118 8.61 -7.48 14.89
N GLN A 119 9.88 -7.38 15.22
CA GLN A 119 10.70 -6.19 15.00
C GLN A 119 11.98 -6.60 14.29
N VAL A 120 12.31 -5.89 13.21
CA VAL A 120 13.50 -6.18 12.40
C VAL A 120 14.09 -4.87 11.90
N GLN A 121 15.42 -4.76 11.95
CA GLN A 121 16.13 -3.64 11.35
C GLN A 121 16.53 -3.99 9.92
N VAL A 122 16.18 -3.13 8.98
CA VAL A 122 16.53 -3.25 7.56
C VAL A 122 17.23 -1.97 7.13
N GLU A 123 18.53 -2.09 6.88
CA GLU A 123 19.41 -0.95 6.62
C GLU A 123 19.31 0.09 7.75
N ALA A 124 18.79 1.29 7.46
CA ALA A 124 18.60 2.37 8.42
C ALA A 124 17.16 2.44 9.00
N LEU A 125 16.29 1.49 8.65
CA LEU A 125 14.88 1.49 9.04
C LEU A 125 14.63 0.43 10.11
N ASP A 126 14.04 0.85 11.23
CA ASP A 126 13.48 -0.05 12.23
C ASP A 126 12.03 -0.39 11.85
N ILE A 127 11.79 -1.65 11.49
CA ILE A 127 10.49 -2.13 11.01
C ILE A 127 9.80 -2.89 12.13
N THR A 128 8.53 -2.55 12.39
CA THR A 128 7.67 -3.25 13.35
C THR A 128 6.44 -3.80 12.64
N VAL A 129 6.19 -5.10 12.79
CA VAL A 129 4.98 -5.76 12.29
C VAL A 129 3.91 -5.70 13.36
N LEU A 130 2.78 -5.05 13.02
CA LEU A 130 1.63 -4.90 13.89
C LEU A 130 0.47 -5.76 13.36
N LYS A 131 -0.15 -6.52 14.27
CA LYS A 131 -1.42 -7.20 14.00
C LYS A 131 -2.55 -6.41 14.69
N GLY A 132 -3.52 -5.96 13.91
CA GLY A 132 -4.79 -5.47 14.45
C GLY A 132 -5.55 -6.61 15.14
N SER A 133 -6.16 -6.32 16.29
CA SER A 133 -6.94 -7.28 17.09
C SER A 133 -8.25 -7.68 16.40
#